data_AF-A0A1H8SN97-F1
#
_entry.id   AF-A0A1H8SN97-F1
#
_cell.length_a   1.000
_cell.length_b   1.000
_cell.length_c   1.000
_cell.angle_alpha   90.00
_cell.angle_beta   90.00
_cell.angle_gamma   90.00
#
_symmetry.space_group_name_H-M   'P 1'
#
loop_
_entity.id
_entity.type
_entity.pdbx_description
1 polymer ?
#
loop_
_entity_poly.entity_id
_entity_poly.type
_entity_poly.pdbx_seq_one_letter_code
_entity_poly.pdbx_strand_id
1 'polypeptide(L)'
;MAIDPFMLAMFRNPVADVNSLVCADRAGRLCQIDTIESEASLKTIAIDFETANEQRGSACSVGLAWIEDGQVTRVEERLIRPKEMRFSGMNIAIHGIRPEQVEDAPEFPEVMDEFHDDFRGATMIAHNAAFDFSVWRACLDLYRQSYPELTYLCSLKMAQRIWPHFLSHRLNMIAEHLGLRFAHHNAAEDAAVCAHAAIAMAKAVGAAAVNAIPAVIGMKPGRLTSNGYEACTCRKP
;
A
#
# COMPACT_ATOMS: atom_id res chain seq x y z
N MET A 1 38.21 -15.20 -19.95
CA MET A 1 37.28 -14.54 -19.02
C MET A 1 35.99 -15.31 -19.06
N ALA A 2 35.78 -16.15 -18.05
CA ALA A 2 34.62 -17.02 -17.95
C ALA A 2 33.42 -16.21 -17.47
N ILE A 3 32.31 -16.39 -18.18
CA ILE A 3 30.98 -15.94 -17.81
C ILE A 3 30.42 -17.00 -16.85
N ASP A 4 29.84 -16.57 -15.74
CA ASP A 4 29.33 -17.40 -14.65
C ASP A 4 28.24 -18.39 -15.15
N PRO A 5 28.38 -19.71 -14.91
CA PRO A 5 27.40 -20.72 -15.35
C PRO A 5 26.05 -20.70 -14.59
N PHE A 6 25.86 -19.85 -13.58
CA PHE A 6 24.61 -19.82 -12.80
C PHE A 6 23.44 -19.05 -13.45
N MET A 7 23.64 -18.50 -14.65
CA MET A 7 22.66 -17.69 -15.39
C MET A 7 21.94 -18.41 -16.54
N LEU A 8 22.04 -19.75 -16.63
CA LEU A 8 21.37 -20.51 -17.71
C LEU A 8 20.89 -21.92 -17.29
N ALA A 9 20.11 -22.00 -16.22
CA ALA A 9 19.19 -23.12 -15.92
C ALA A 9 18.14 -22.55 -14.95
N MET A 10 16.89 -22.34 -15.33
CA MET A 10 15.82 -23.34 -15.19
C MET A 10 14.58 -22.84 -15.97
N PHE A 11 14.64 -22.86 -17.30
CA PHE A 11 13.41 -22.92 -18.10
C PHE A 11 12.95 -24.38 -18.12
N ARG A 12 11.97 -24.69 -17.27
CA ARG A 12 10.94 -25.75 -17.40
C ARG A 12 10.41 -26.06 -16.01
N ASN A 13 9.20 -25.58 -15.73
CA ASN A 13 8.27 -26.37 -14.94
C ASN A 13 6.93 -26.36 -15.70
N PRO A 14 6.43 -27.52 -16.14
CA PRO A 14 5.06 -27.63 -16.60
C PRO A 14 4.15 -27.38 -15.41
N VAL A 15 3.08 -26.63 -15.64
CA VAL A 15 1.92 -26.60 -14.77
C VAL A 15 1.50 -28.05 -14.55
N ALA A 16 1.80 -28.60 -13.38
CA ALA A 16 1.23 -29.86 -12.95
C ALA A 16 -0.23 -29.56 -12.62
N ASP A 17 -1.11 -30.03 -13.50
CA ASP A 17 -2.54 -30.08 -13.31
C ASP A 17 -2.84 -30.89 -12.03
N VAL A 18 -3.04 -30.19 -10.91
CA VAL A 18 -3.41 -30.78 -9.62
C VAL A 18 -4.91 -31.09 -9.61
N ASN A 19 -5.33 -31.99 -10.50
CA ASN A 19 -6.65 -32.59 -10.42
C ASN A 19 -6.65 -33.69 -9.35
N SER A 20 -7.21 -33.35 -8.18
CA SER A 20 -7.69 -34.24 -7.10
C SER A 20 -6.64 -35.12 -6.40
N LEU A 21 -6.10 -34.65 -5.26
CA LEU A 21 -5.58 -35.55 -4.23
C LEU A 21 -6.74 -36.03 -3.35
N VAL A 22 -7.20 -37.26 -3.60
CA VAL A 22 -8.19 -37.93 -2.78
C VAL A 22 -7.48 -38.62 -1.61
N CYS A 23 -7.67 -38.12 -0.40
CA CYS A 23 -7.34 -38.85 0.83
C CYS A 23 -8.58 -39.66 1.23
N ALA A 24 -8.41 -40.96 1.47
CA ALA A 24 -9.48 -41.83 1.98
C ALA A 24 -9.23 -42.10 3.47
N ASP A 25 -10.27 -41.99 4.30
CA ASP A 25 -10.18 -42.43 5.70
C ASP A 25 -10.09 -43.97 5.79
N ARG A 26 -9.80 -44.50 6.98
CA ARG A 26 -9.70 -45.96 7.22
C ARG A 26 -11.02 -46.72 6.96
N ALA A 27 -12.13 -46.02 6.71
CA ALA A 27 -13.44 -46.59 6.43
C ALA A 27 -13.85 -46.47 4.95
N GLY A 28 -12.97 -45.99 4.07
CA GLY A 28 -13.19 -45.97 2.62
C GLY A 28 -14.23 -44.94 2.17
N ARG A 29 -14.56 -43.94 3.00
CA ARG A 29 -15.41 -42.82 2.58
C ARG A 29 -14.58 -41.75 1.90
N LEU A 30 -15.04 -41.31 0.73
CA LEU A 30 -14.55 -40.12 0.04
C LEU A 30 -14.95 -38.90 0.86
N CYS A 31 -14.01 -38.29 1.57
CA CYS A 31 -14.18 -36.94 2.08
C CYS A 31 -13.90 -35.97 0.93
N GLN A 32 -14.90 -35.16 0.55
CA GLN A 32 -14.62 -33.93 -0.17
C GLN A 32 -13.74 -33.09 0.75
N ILE A 33 -12.49 -32.90 0.35
CA ILE A 33 -11.71 -31.78 0.85
C ILE A 33 -12.36 -30.60 0.15
N ASP A 34 -13.15 -29.82 0.87
CA ASP A 34 -13.52 -28.49 0.43
C ASP A 34 -12.21 -27.73 0.26
N THR A 35 -11.73 -27.67 -0.98
CA THR A 35 -10.61 -26.81 -1.35
C THR A 35 -11.04 -25.41 -0.93
N ILE A 36 -10.37 -24.86 0.08
CA ILE A 36 -10.60 -23.49 0.51
C ILE A 36 -10.40 -22.61 -0.73
N GLU A 37 -11.50 -22.10 -1.28
CA GLU A 37 -11.47 -21.11 -2.34
C GLU A 37 -10.77 -19.84 -1.83
N SER A 38 -9.49 -19.75 -2.11
CA SER A 38 -8.93 -18.77 -3.04
C SER A 38 -7.50 -18.45 -2.59
N GLU A 39 -6.54 -18.68 -3.49
CA GLU A 39 -5.44 -17.74 -3.63
C GLU A 39 -6.08 -16.40 -4.01
N ALA A 40 -6.67 -15.70 -3.03
CA ALA A 40 -6.94 -14.30 -3.19
C ALA A 40 -5.59 -13.70 -3.54
N SER A 41 -5.43 -13.30 -4.80
CA SER A 41 -4.38 -12.38 -5.22
C SER A 41 -4.23 -11.37 -4.10
N LEU A 42 -3.08 -11.40 -3.42
CA LEU A 42 -2.87 -10.64 -2.20
C LEU A 42 -2.68 -9.18 -2.57
N LYS A 43 -3.80 -8.54 -2.90
CA LYS A 43 -3.91 -7.20 -3.42
C LYS A 43 -3.26 -6.23 -2.45
N THR A 44 -2.28 -5.50 -2.93
CA THR A 44 -1.65 -4.42 -2.15
C THR A 44 -1.94 -3.10 -2.84
N ILE A 45 -2.38 -2.10 -2.08
CA ILE A 45 -2.67 -0.77 -2.62
C ILE A 45 -1.85 0.25 -1.85
N ALA A 46 -0.98 0.97 -2.56
CA ALA A 46 -0.31 2.13 -2.02
C ALA A 46 -1.27 3.31 -1.98
N ILE A 47 -1.25 4.07 -0.89
CA ILE A 47 -2.09 5.26 -0.68
C ILE A 47 -1.23 6.41 -0.18
N ASP A 48 -1.53 7.60 -0.67
CA ASP A 48 -0.91 8.86 -0.25
C ASP A 48 -1.98 9.97 -0.24
N PHE A 49 -2.00 10.79 0.81
CA PHE A 49 -2.93 11.92 0.92
C PHE A 49 -2.20 13.26 0.92
N GLU A 50 -2.76 14.22 0.21
CA GLU A 50 -2.45 15.63 0.40
C GLU A 50 -3.51 16.31 1.27
N THR A 51 -3.09 17.25 2.11
CA THR A 51 -4.02 18.01 2.98
C THR A 51 -4.02 19.49 2.62
N ALA A 52 -5.20 20.11 2.63
CA ALA A 52 -5.36 21.54 2.35
C ALA A 52 -4.66 22.41 3.40
N ASN A 53 -4.56 21.91 4.64
CA ASN A 53 -3.96 22.62 5.75
C ASN A 53 -3.38 21.66 6.81
N GLU A 54 -3.01 22.18 7.98
CA GLU A 54 -2.38 21.43 9.06
C GLU A 54 -3.31 20.42 9.75
N GLN A 55 -4.63 20.53 9.55
CA GLN A 55 -5.60 19.60 10.12
C GLN A 55 -5.64 18.30 9.33
N ARG A 56 -5.60 17.16 10.04
CA ARG A 56 -5.67 15.83 9.42
C ARG A 56 -6.98 15.57 8.67
N GLY A 57 -8.08 16.19 9.09
CA GLY A 57 -9.38 16.06 8.41
C GLY A 57 -9.53 16.90 7.14
N SER A 58 -8.47 17.53 6.64
CA SER A 58 -8.51 18.46 5.51
C SER A 58 -7.98 17.86 4.19
N ALA A 59 -8.11 16.54 4.01
CA ALA A 59 -7.68 15.87 2.77
C ALA A 59 -8.22 16.60 1.53
N CYS A 60 -7.33 16.89 0.57
CA CYS A 60 -7.67 17.61 -0.66
C CYS A 60 -7.25 16.87 -1.94
N SER A 61 -6.43 15.82 -1.83
CA SER A 61 -6.19 14.83 -2.88
C SER A 61 -5.86 13.49 -2.25
N VAL A 62 -6.18 12.40 -2.96
CA VAL A 62 -5.73 11.05 -2.65
C VAL A 62 -5.16 10.40 -3.90
N GLY A 63 -3.97 9.83 -3.75
CA GLY A 63 -3.32 9.00 -4.75
C GLY A 63 -3.38 7.53 -4.36
N LEU A 64 -3.63 6.68 -5.34
CA LEU A 64 -3.71 5.23 -5.17
C LEU A 64 -2.89 4.53 -6.24
N ALA A 65 -2.11 3.52 -5.85
CA ALA A 65 -1.38 2.66 -6.79
C ALA A 65 -1.53 1.18 -6.43
N TRP A 66 -2.06 0.39 -7.36
CA TRP A 66 -2.34 -1.03 -7.17
C TRP A 66 -1.12 -1.86 -7.52
N ILE A 67 -0.82 -2.83 -6.66
CA ILE A 67 0.27 -3.79 -6.84
C ILE A 67 -0.34 -5.19 -6.98
N GLU A 68 -0.12 -5.77 -8.15
CA GLU A 68 -0.56 -7.12 -8.51
C GLU A 68 0.63 -7.84 -9.17
N ASP A 69 0.88 -9.09 -8.77
CA ASP A 69 1.98 -9.92 -9.29
C ASP A 69 3.36 -9.22 -9.32
N GLY A 70 3.62 -8.41 -8.29
CA GLY A 70 4.89 -7.70 -8.14
C GLY A 70 5.09 -6.55 -9.12
N GLN A 71 4.01 -6.03 -9.72
CA GLN A 71 4.01 -4.89 -10.64
C GLN A 71 2.95 -3.87 -10.25
N VAL A 72 3.16 -2.61 -10.64
CA VAL A 72 2.13 -1.57 -10.50
C VAL A 72 1.21 -1.67 -11.71
N THR A 73 -0.07 -2.00 -11.49
CA THR A 73 -1.04 -2.26 -12.57
C THR A 73 -2.00 -1.11 -12.83
N ARG A 74 -2.21 -0.25 -11.83
CA ARG A 74 -3.10 0.91 -11.90
C ARG A 74 -2.56 2.01 -10.99
N VAL A 75 -2.69 3.26 -11.42
CA VAL A 75 -2.39 4.45 -10.63
C VAL A 75 -3.52 5.45 -10.87
N GLU A 76 -4.10 5.97 -9.80
CA GLU A 76 -5.17 6.96 -9.88
C GLU A 76 -4.97 8.10 -8.88
N GLU A 77 -5.50 9.26 -9.24
CA GLU A 77 -5.65 10.42 -8.36
C GLU A 77 -7.13 10.81 -8.29
N ARG A 78 -7.57 11.26 -7.11
CA ARG A 78 -8.82 12.00 -6.96
C ARG A 78 -8.57 13.25 -6.13
N LEU A 79 -9.04 14.38 -6.65
CA LEU A 79 -9.19 15.58 -5.84
C LEU A 79 -10.35 15.40 -4.89
N ILE A 80 -10.19 15.92 -3.68
CA ILE A 80 -11.18 15.87 -2.62
C ILE A 80 -11.52 17.30 -2.26
N ARG A 81 -12.80 17.63 -2.18
CA ARG A 81 -13.24 18.88 -1.57
C ARG A 81 -13.18 18.74 -0.04
N PRO A 82 -12.31 19.50 0.66
CA PRO A 82 -12.28 19.47 2.12
C PRO A 82 -13.55 20.11 2.70
N LYS A 83 -14.01 19.60 3.85
CA LYS A 83 -15.20 20.13 4.54
C LYS A 83 -15.09 21.61 4.89
N GLU A 84 -13.90 22.02 5.31
CA GLU A 84 -13.53 23.42 5.51
C GLU A 84 -12.65 23.86 4.35
N MET A 85 -13.12 24.79 3.52
CA MET A 85 -12.41 25.34 2.36
C MET A 85 -11.31 26.34 2.76
N ARG A 86 -10.46 25.96 3.71
CA ARG A 86 -9.31 26.74 4.16
C ARG A 86 -8.02 26.07 3.70
N PHE A 87 -7.26 26.77 2.87
CA PHE A 87 -5.96 26.30 2.40
C PHE A 87 -4.83 27.10 3.02
N SER A 88 -3.83 26.39 3.54
CA SER A 88 -2.61 27.02 4.03
C SER A 88 -1.67 27.28 2.86
N GLY A 89 -0.99 28.44 2.86
CA GLY A 89 0.00 28.76 1.82
C GLY A 89 1.18 27.78 1.80
N MET A 90 1.50 27.18 2.94
CA MET A 90 2.56 26.17 3.06
C MET A 90 2.18 24.86 2.36
N ASN A 91 0.94 24.39 2.54
CA ASN A 91 0.43 23.19 1.88
C ASN A 91 0.36 23.40 0.36
N ILE A 92 -0.22 24.53 -0.09
CA ILE A 92 -0.23 24.92 -1.50
C ILE A 92 1.19 24.95 -2.08
N ALA A 93 2.18 25.46 -1.35
CA ALA A 93 3.57 25.52 -1.82
C ALA A 93 4.22 24.13 -1.98
N ILE A 94 3.71 23.12 -1.27
CA ILE A 94 4.20 21.73 -1.34
C ILE A 94 3.61 21.04 -2.57
N HIS A 95 2.27 20.92 -2.64
CA HIS A 95 1.59 20.09 -3.63
C HIS A 95 0.92 20.87 -4.77
N GLY A 96 0.88 22.20 -4.71
CA GLY A 96 0.33 23.06 -5.77
C GLY A 96 -1.20 23.15 -5.85
N ILE A 97 -1.96 22.21 -5.26
CA ILE A 97 -3.43 22.22 -5.22
C ILE A 97 -3.99 23.48 -4.56
N ARG A 98 -4.84 24.20 -5.28
CA ARG A 98 -5.51 25.44 -4.86
C ARG A 98 -7.00 25.21 -4.59
N PRO A 99 -7.66 26.08 -3.80
CA PRO A 99 -9.09 25.97 -3.52
C PRO A 99 -9.97 25.84 -4.77
N GLU A 100 -9.66 26.57 -5.83
CA GLU A 100 -10.44 26.61 -7.07
C GLU A 100 -10.37 25.28 -7.86
N GLN A 101 -9.37 24.44 -7.58
CA GLN A 101 -9.24 23.13 -8.23
C GLN A 101 -10.13 22.06 -7.60
N VAL A 102 -10.54 22.25 -6.34
CA VAL A 102 -11.29 21.26 -5.57
C VAL A 102 -12.71 21.72 -5.23
N GLU A 103 -13.09 22.96 -5.61
CA GLU A 103 -14.36 23.53 -5.18
C GLU A 103 -15.58 22.74 -5.66
N ASP A 104 -15.49 22.14 -6.84
CA ASP A 104 -16.51 21.29 -7.45
C ASP A 104 -16.21 19.78 -7.34
N ALA A 105 -15.13 19.40 -6.63
CA ALA A 105 -14.79 18.00 -6.41
C ALA A 105 -15.74 17.34 -5.38
N PRO A 106 -15.88 16.00 -5.40
CA PRO A 106 -16.63 15.30 -4.37
C PRO A 106 -15.97 15.42 -2.99
N GLU A 107 -16.76 15.29 -1.92
CA GLU A 107 -16.22 15.26 -0.57
C GLU A 107 -15.59 13.90 -0.25
N PHE A 108 -14.82 13.84 0.84
CA PHE A 108 -14.04 12.64 1.21
C PHE A 108 -14.84 11.32 1.19
N PRO A 109 -16.07 11.21 1.75
CA PRO A 109 -16.80 9.95 1.73
C PRO A 109 -17.10 9.47 0.30
N GLU A 110 -17.53 10.38 -0.57
CA GLU A 110 -17.87 10.06 -1.96
C GLU A 110 -16.65 9.57 -2.73
N VAL A 111 -15.51 10.25 -2.57
CA VAL A 111 -14.24 9.86 -3.22
C VAL A 111 -13.78 8.49 -2.73
N MET A 112 -13.82 8.23 -1.42
CA MET A 112 -13.33 6.95 -0.89
C MET A 112 -14.28 5.79 -1.18
N ASP A 113 -15.60 6.06 -1.31
CA ASP A 113 -16.60 5.05 -1.66
C ASP A 113 -16.43 4.53 -3.09
N GLU A 114 -15.85 5.32 -4.02
CA GLU A 114 -15.47 4.85 -5.37
C GLU A 114 -14.56 3.61 -5.33
N PHE A 115 -13.77 3.46 -4.27
CA PHE A 115 -12.75 2.42 -4.10
C PHE A 115 -13.08 1.42 -2.99
N HIS A 116 -14.32 1.43 -2.48
CA HIS A 116 -14.72 0.56 -1.37
C HIS A 116 -14.44 -0.93 -1.64
N ASP A 117 -14.82 -1.41 -2.83
CA ASP A 117 -14.59 -2.79 -3.23
C ASP A 117 -13.11 -3.05 -3.52
N ASP A 118 -12.37 -2.00 -3.92
CA ASP A 118 -10.93 -2.10 -4.13
C ASP A 118 -10.18 -2.38 -2.82
N PHE A 119 -10.59 -1.73 -1.72
CA PHE A 119 -9.96 -1.86 -0.40
C PHE A 119 -10.31 -3.16 0.32
N ARG A 120 -11.42 -3.81 -0.04
CA ARG A 120 -11.87 -5.05 0.60
C ARG A 120 -10.81 -6.14 0.45
N GLY A 121 -10.25 -6.58 1.57
CA GLY A 121 -9.22 -7.62 1.60
C GLY A 121 -7.83 -7.18 1.13
N ALA A 122 -7.66 -5.91 0.75
CA ALA A 122 -6.37 -5.37 0.36
C ALA A 122 -5.46 -5.13 1.59
N THR A 123 -4.16 -5.33 1.38
CA THR A 123 -3.15 -4.77 2.29
C THR A 123 -2.81 -3.36 1.81
N MET A 124 -3.06 -2.36 2.64
CA MET A 124 -2.69 -0.99 2.30
C MET A 124 -1.21 -0.75 2.58
N ILE A 125 -0.57 0.19 1.87
CA ILE A 125 0.79 0.63 2.19
C ILE A 125 0.93 2.13 1.96
N ALA A 126 1.63 2.81 2.86
CA ALA A 126 1.91 4.24 2.71
C ALA A 126 3.34 4.56 3.15
N HIS A 127 3.91 5.63 2.58
CA HIS A 127 5.22 6.11 3.00
C HIS A 127 5.07 7.02 4.19
N ASN A 128 5.64 6.62 5.34
CA ASN A 128 5.31 7.22 6.63
C ASN A 128 3.81 7.08 6.98
N ALA A 129 3.27 5.86 6.86
CA ALA A 129 1.86 5.53 7.06
C ALA A 129 1.18 6.09 8.33
N ALA A 130 1.93 6.49 9.36
CA ALA A 130 1.34 7.19 10.50
C ALA A 130 0.64 8.50 10.10
N PHE A 131 1.15 9.19 9.07
CA PHE A 131 0.55 10.39 8.50
C PHE A 131 -0.76 10.06 7.77
N ASP A 132 -0.72 9.24 6.73
CA ASP A 132 -1.86 8.93 5.87
C ASP A 132 -3.02 8.31 6.64
N PHE A 133 -2.72 7.36 7.53
CA PHE A 133 -3.74 6.75 8.37
C PHE A 133 -4.22 7.67 9.50
N SER A 134 -3.54 8.78 9.78
CA SER A 134 -4.11 9.84 10.63
C SER A 134 -5.04 10.75 9.84
N VAL A 135 -4.75 11.02 8.56
CA VAL A 135 -5.62 11.78 7.65
C VAL A 135 -6.91 11.03 7.39
N TRP A 136 -6.82 9.75 6.99
CA TRP A 136 -7.97 8.89 6.73
C TRP A 136 -8.89 8.82 7.95
N ARG A 137 -8.34 8.50 9.13
CA ARG A 137 -9.13 8.44 10.38
C ARG A 137 -9.79 9.77 10.74
N ALA A 138 -9.06 10.87 10.66
CA ALA A 138 -9.61 12.19 10.99
C ALA A 138 -10.75 12.58 10.03
N CYS A 139 -10.65 12.21 8.76
CA CYS A 139 -11.74 12.39 7.81
C CYS A 139 -12.95 11.51 8.17
N LEU A 140 -12.75 10.22 8.47
CA LEU A 140 -13.82 9.33 8.91
C LEU A 140 -14.54 9.89 10.16
N ASP A 141 -13.79 10.35 11.17
CA ASP A 141 -14.35 10.97 12.37
C ASP A 141 -15.15 12.24 12.04
N LEU A 142 -14.59 13.11 11.17
CA LEU A 142 -15.20 14.37 10.75
C LEU A 142 -16.54 14.18 10.01
N TYR A 143 -16.64 13.11 9.22
CA TYR A 143 -17.82 12.72 8.47
C TYR A 143 -18.71 11.71 9.20
N ARG A 144 -18.33 11.30 10.42
CA ARG A 144 -19.04 10.29 11.22
C ARG A 144 -19.20 8.95 10.49
N GLN A 145 -18.19 8.58 9.71
CA GLN A 145 -18.11 7.30 9.01
C GLN A 145 -17.47 6.24 9.90
N SER A 146 -17.89 4.98 9.72
CA SER A 146 -17.27 3.86 10.42
C SER A 146 -15.88 3.56 9.86
N TYR A 147 -15.00 3.01 10.70
CA TYR A 147 -13.66 2.64 10.24
C TYR A 147 -13.72 1.33 9.46
N PRO A 148 -13.02 1.24 8.30
CA PRO A 148 -12.87 -0.02 7.60
C PRO A 148 -11.97 -0.97 8.39
N GLU A 149 -12.25 -2.27 8.28
CA GLU A 149 -11.33 -3.31 8.73
C GLU A 149 -10.23 -3.49 7.67
N LEU A 150 -9.03 -3.00 7.97
CA LEU A 150 -7.91 -3.12 7.05
C LEU A 150 -6.59 -3.39 7.77
N THR A 151 -5.67 -3.98 7.01
CA THR A 151 -4.26 -4.13 7.40
C THR A 151 -3.43 -3.16 6.58
N TYR A 152 -2.45 -2.51 7.20
CA TYR A 152 -1.59 -1.58 6.50
C TYR A 152 -0.12 -1.67 6.89
N LEU A 153 0.75 -1.29 5.94
CA LEU A 153 2.20 -1.31 6.05
C LEU A 153 2.78 0.10 5.95
N CYS A 154 3.98 0.27 6.48
CA CYS A 154 4.72 1.54 6.43
C CYS A 154 6.03 1.33 5.68
N SER A 155 6.08 1.82 4.43
CA SER A 155 7.26 1.64 3.56
C SER A 155 8.50 2.33 4.12
N LEU A 156 8.35 3.44 4.85
CA LEU A 156 9.44 4.11 5.56
C LEU A 156 10.11 3.17 6.59
N LYS A 157 9.31 2.51 7.44
CA LYS A 157 9.84 1.59 8.46
C LYS A 157 10.45 0.33 7.86
N MET A 158 9.88 -0.15 6.75
CA MET A 158 10.44 -1.26 5.99
C MET A 158 11.80 -0.86 5.40
N ALA A 159 11.90 0.31 4.77
CA ALA A 159 13.14 0.80 4.17
C ALA A 159 14.24 1.02 5.22
N GLN A 160 13.90 1.57 6.39
CA GLN A 160 14.84 1.68 7.51
C GLN A 160 15.41 0.33 7.96
N ARG A 161 14.60 -0.72 7.90
CA ARG A 161 14.99 -2.06 8.34
C ARG A 161 15.78 -2.83 7.28
N ILE A 162 15.41 -2.66 6.02
CA ILE A 162 15.96 -3.39 4.85
C ILE A 162 17.23 -2.70 4.32
N TRP A 163 17.24 -1.36 4.29
CA TRP A 163 18.36 -0.54 3.81
C TRP A 163 18.88 0.41 4.89
N PRO A 164 19.40 -0.11 6.03
CA PRO A 164 19.87 0.74 7.14
C PRO A 164 21.07 1.63 6.78
N HIS A 165 21.74 1.35 5.66
CA HIS A 165 22.91 2.09 5.17
C HIS A 165 22.54 3.31 4.32
N PHE A 166 21.27 3.51 3.97
CA PHE A 166 20.84 4.74 3.29
C PHE A 166 20.88 5.91 4.27
N LEU A 167 21.42 7.05 3.82
CA LEU A 167 21.54 8.27 4.64
C LEU A 167 20.17 8.86 5.02
N SER A 168 19.16 8.60 4.20
CA SER A 168 17.80 9.06 4.42
C SER A 168 16.83 8.08 3.76
N HIS A 169 15.68 7.92 4.41
CA HIS A 169 14.58 7.08 3.90
C HIS A 169 13.37 7.93 3.51
N ARG A 170 13.54 9.24 3.26
CA ARG A 170 12.48 10.04 2.65
C ARG A 170 12.15 9.48 1.26
N LEU A 171 10.89 9.59 0.85
CA LEU A 171 10.39 8.99 -0.39
C LEU A 171 11.23 9.38 -1.61
N ASN A 172 11.54 10.67 -1.75
CA ASN A 172 12.40 11.19 -2.82
C ASN A 172 13.81 10.59 -2.83
N MET A 173 14.40 10.34 -1.65
CA MET A 173 15.73 9.72 -1.54
C MET A 173 15.69 8.23 -1.89
N ILE A 174 14.62 7.52 -1.47
CA ILE A 174 14.42 6.13 -1.88
C ILE A 174 14.24 6.04 -3.39
N ALA A 175 13.44 6.92 -3.98
CA ALA A 175 13.23 6.97 -5.42
C ALA A 175 14.54 7.20 -6.18
N GLU A 176 15.38 8.13 -5.71
CA GLU A 176 16.70 8.38 -6.28
C GLU A 176 17.59 7.12 -6.24
N HIS A 177 17.63 6.42 -5.09
CA HIS A 177 18.36 5.16 -4.96
C HIS A 177 17.84 4.06 -5.90
N LEU A 178 16.55 4.08 -6.24
CA LEU A 178 15.92 3.14 -7.16
C LEU A 178 15.95 3.60 -8.63
N GLY A 179 16.52 4.78 -8.91
CA GLY A 179 16.55 5.36 -10.26
C GLY A 179 15.18 5.80 -10.79
N LEU A 180 14.20 6.01 -9.90
CA LEU A 180 12.86 6.46 -10.24
C LEU A 180 12.84 7.99 -10.34
N ARG A 181 12.23 8.52 -11.41
CA ARG A 181 12.01 9.96 -11.61
C ARG A 181 10.51 10.24 -11.60
N PHE A 182 10.09 11.25 -10.84
CA PHE A 182 8.69 11.61 -10.63
C PHE A 182 8.61 13.09 -10.16
N ALA A 183 7.47 13.73 -10.36
CA ALA A 183 7.08 14.99 -9.76
C ALA A 183 6.71 14.75 -8.29
N HIS A 184 7.56 15.26 -7.39
CA HIS A 184 7.35 15.16 -5.96
C HIS A 184 6.15 16.01 -5.53
N HIS A 185 5.31 15.50 -4.60
CA HIS A 185 4.10 16.15 -4.07
C HIS A 185 2.90 16.15 -5.04
N ASN A 186 2.82 15.15 -5.91
CA ASN A 186 1.57 14.72 -6.51
C ASN A 186 1.17 13.40 -5.86
N ALA A 187 -0.06 13.32 -5.34
CA ALA A 187 -0.48 12.18 -4.52
C ALA A 187 -0.38 10.85 -5.29
N ALA A 188 -0.78 10.82 -6.57
CA ALA A 188 -0.69 9.60 -7.39
C ALA A 188 0.76 9.20 -7.69
N GLU A 189 1.63 10.17 -7.96
CA GLU A 189 3.05 9.89 -8.18
C GLU A 189 3.73 9.41 -6.89
N ASP A 190 3.46 10.03 -5.74
CA ASP A 190 4.01 9.59 -4.45
C ASP A 190 3.49 8.19 -4.06
N ALA A 191 2.21 7.89 -4.31
CA ALA A 191 1.66 6.53 -4.15
C ALA A 191 2.35 5.51 -5.08
N ALA A 192 2.59 5.86 -6.35
CA ALA A 192 3.28 5.00 -7.30
C ALA A 192 4.74 4.74 -6.90
N VAL A 193 5.46 5.76 -6.43
CA VAL A 193 6.84 5.61 -5.91
C VAL A 193 6.85 4.73 -4.67
N CYS A 194 5.90 4.93 -3.75
CA CYS A 194 5.73 4.07 -2.59
C CYS A 194 5.53 2.59 -3.01
N ALA A 195 4.69 2.35 -4.03
CA ALA A 195 4.44 1.02 -4.57
C ALA A 195 5.69 0.39 -5.18
N HIS A 196 6.41 1.12 -6.03
CA HIS A 196 7.67 0.66 -6.62
C HIS A 196 8.74 0.37 -5.57
N ALA A 197 8.87 1.22 -4.55
CA ALA A 197 9.76 0.99 -3.43
C ALA A 197 9.39 -0.29 -2.67
N ALA A 198 8.10 -0.53 -2.44
CA ALA A 198 7.61 -1.74 -1.78
C ALA A 198 7.94 -3.01 -2.58
N ILE A 199 7.76 -2.98 -3.90
CA ILE A 199 8.15 -4.08 -4.80
C ILE A 199 9.66 -4.32 -4.75
N ALA A 200 10.47 -3.26 -4.78
CA ALA A 200 11.93 -3.38 -4.68
C ALA A 200 12.35 -3.97 -3.33
N MET A 201 11.69 -3.58 -2.23
CA MET A 201 11.90 -4.16 -0.91
C MET A 201 11.53 -5.65 -0.86
N ALA A 202 10.41 -6.05 -1.47
CA ALA A 202 10.02 -7.47 -1.56
C ALA A 202 11.12 -8.30 -2.23
N LYS A 203 11.63 -7.81 -3.37
CA LYS A 203 12.75 -8.44 -4.09
C LYS A 203 14.02 -8.50 -3.24
N ALA A 204 14.36 -7.42 -2.55
CA ALA A 204 15.57 -7.33 -1.74
C ALA A 204 15.61 -8.34 -0.58
N VAL A 205 14.46 -8.69 -0.01
CA VAL A 205 14.36 -9.67 1.08
C VAL A 205 13.88 -11.06 0.64
N GLY A 206 13.65 -11.26 -0.66
CA GLY A 206 13.13 -12.53 -1.20
C GLY A 206 11.70 -12.86 -0.77
N ALA A 207 10.87 -11.85 -0.47
CA ALA A 207 9.46 -12.06 -0.13
C ALA A 207 8.64 -12.35 -1.40
N ALA A 208 7.69 -13.29 -1.30
CA ALA A 208 6.81 -13.65 -2.43
C ALA A 208 5.92 -12.49 -2.90
N ALA A 209 5.55 -11.59 -1.99
CA ALA A 209 4.74 -10.39 -2.26
C ALA A 209 5.02 -9.30 -1.21
N VAL A 210 4.54 -8.08 -1.47
CA VAL A 210 4.73 -6.93 -0.56
C VAL A 210 4.16 -7.20 0.83
N ASN A 211 2.97 -7.78 0.90
CA ASN A 211 2.31 -8.10 2.17
C ASN A 211 3.00 -9.23 2.96
N ALA A 212 3.93 -9.98 2.35
CA ALA A 212 4.74 -10.99 3.02
C ALA A 212 6.02 -10.42 3.67
N ILE A 213 6.45 -9.21 3.28
CA ILE A 213 7.65 -8.55 3.84
C ILE A 213 7.64 -8.50 5.37
N PRO A 214 6.53 -8.18 6.06
CA PRO A 214 6.55 -8.03 7.51
C PRO A 214 7.00 -9.29 8.26
N ALA A 215 6.60 -10.47 7.78
CA ALA A 215 7.03 -11.74 8.36
C ALA A 215 8.54 -11.97 8.19
N VAL A 216 9.09 -11.59 7.04
CA VAL A 216 10.53 -11.73 6.73
C VAL A 216 11.38 -10.80 7.61
N ILE A 217 10.93 -9.56 7.84
CA ILE A 217 11.73 -8.55 8.54
C ILE A 217 11.40 -8.41 10.04
N GLY A 218 10.44 -9.19 10.55
CA GLY A 218 9.99 -9.11 11.94
C GLY A 218 9.20 -7.83 12.28
N MET A 219 8.45 -7.31 11.31
CA MET A 219 7.57 -6.16 11.45
C MET A 219 6.14 -6.61 11.81
N LYS A 220 5.50 -5.90 12.73
CA LYS A 220 4.06 -6.02 12.99
C LYS A 220 3.30 -5.04 12.07
N PRO A 221 2.44 -5.53 11.17
CA PRO A 221 1.54 -4.68 10.39
C PRO A 221 0.65 -3.81 11.28
N GLY A 222 0.28 -2.64 10.79
CA GLY A 222 -0.76 -1.84 11.43
C GLY A 222 -2.15 -2.38 11.10
N ARG A 223 -3.13 -2.03 11.93
CA ARG A 223 -4.54 -2.37 11.71
C ARG A 223 -5.43 -1.16 11.97
N LEU A 224 -6.40 -0.94 11.09
CA LEU A 224 -7.60 -0.20 11.44
C LEU A 224 -8.70 -1.23 11.69
N THR A 225 -9.45 -1.01 12.78
CA THR A 225 -10.64 -1.79 13.10
C THR A 225 -11.79 -0.84 13.35
N SER A 226 -13.02 -1.35 13.34
CA SER A 226 -14.22 -0.56 13.60
C SER A 226 -14.17 0.21 14.92
N ASN A 227 -13.36 -0.27 15.88
CA ASN A 227 -13.27 0.24 17.24
C ASN A 227 -11.87 0.77 17.59
N GLY A 228 -10.93 0.84 16.65
CA GLY A 228 -9.56 1.17 17.02
C GLY A 228 -8.54 1.26 15.89
N TYR A 229 -7.31 1.53 16.33
CA TYR A 229 -6.15 1.72 15.48
C TYR A 229 -4.92 1.15 16.16
N GLU A 230 -4.20 0.27 15.47
CA GLU A 230 -2.91 -0.25 15.88
C GLU A 230 -1.82 0.24 14.93
N ALA A 231 -0.85 0.96 15.47
CA ALA A 231 0.27 1.47 14.69
C ALA A 231 1.16 0.33 14.17
N CYS A 232 1.63 0.47 12.93
CA CYS A 232 2.70 -0.37 12.41
C CYS A 232 3.98 -0.22 13.24
N THR A 233 4.62 -1.34 13.62
CA THR A 233 5.86 -1.35 14.40
C THR A 233 6.90 -2.30 13.82
N CYS A 234 8.16 -1.85 13.80
CA CYS A 234 9.32 -2.72 13.63
C CYS A 234 10.04 -2.75 14.97
N ARG A 235 10.44 -3.93 15.46
CA ARG A 235 11.32 -3.99 16.63
C ARG A 235 12.61 -3.26 16.28
N LYS A 236 13.13 -2.46 17.22
CA LYS A 236 14.47 -1.89 17.06
C LYS A 236 15.47 -3.05 16.96
N PRO A 237 16.42 -3.00 16.02
CA PRO A 237 17.49 -3.99 15.95
C PRO A 237 18.30 -4.03 17.24
#